data_AF-A0A848SNB7-F1
#
_entry.id   AF-A0A848SNB7-F1
#
_cell.length_a   1.000
_cell.length_b   1.000
_cell.length_c   1.000
_cell.angle_alpha   90.00
_cell.angle_beta   90.00
_cell.angle_gamma   90.00
#
_symmetry.space_group_name_H-M   'P 1'
#
loop_
_entity.id
_entity.type
_entity.pdbx_description
1 polymer ?
#
loop_
_entity_poly.entity_id
_entity_poly.type
_entity_poly.pdbx_seq_one_letter_code
_entity_poly.pdbx_strand_id
1 'polypeptide(L)' 'MTNPITQHLNDVGESYAQHFVAASGFGMRMTATGIACVLHAIFPFLFVQTGSEMVRRLHGEMVTKRADTLHQDWVI' A
#
# COMPACT_ATOMS: atom_id res chain seq x y z
N MET A 1 -16.26 7.67 -24.77
CA MET A 1 -15.27 8.15 -23.78
C MET A 1 -15.24 7.13 -22.66
N THR A 2 -14.10 6.49 -22.41
CA THR A 2 -13.98 5.49 -21.33
C THR A 2 -13.87 6.22 -20.00
N ASN A 3 -14.66 5.81 -19.00
CA ASN A 3 -14.56 6.38 -17.65
C ASN A 3 -13.28 5.82 -16.97
N PRO A 4 -12.35 6.68 -16.48
CA PRO A 4 -11.09 6.26 -15.90
C PRO A 4 -11.23 5.27 -14.74
N ILE A 5 -12.30 5.39 -13.93
CA ILE A 5 -12.58 4.48 -12.80
C ILE A 5 -12.90 3.09 -13.34
N THR A 6 -13.82 2.99 -14.29
CA THR A 6 -14.20 1.70 -14.88
C THR A 6 -13.06 1.09 -15.69
N GLN A 7 -12.24 1.91 -16.35
CA GLN A 7 -11.05 1.43 -17.05
C GLN A 7 -10.08 0.78 -16.05
N HIS A 8 -9.72 1.50 -14.99
CA HIS A 8 -8.82 1.00 -13.96
C HIS A 8 -9.34 -0.27 -13.29
N LEU A 9 -10.61 -0.31 -12.89
CA LEU A 9 -11.23 -1.50 -12.28
C LEU A 9 -11.24 -2.72 -13.21
N ASN A 10 -11.44 -2.50 -14.51
CA ASN A 10 -11.37 -3.57 -15.51
C ASN A 10 -9.94 -4.06 -15.74
N ASP A 11 -8.96 -3.14 -15.74
CA ASP A 11 -7.54 -3.47 -15.92
C ASP A 11 -7.00 -4.30 -14.76
N VAL A 12 -7.47 -4.04 -13.52
CA VAL A 12 -7.11 -4.85 -12.33
C VAL A 12 -8.04 -6.03 -12.06
N GLY A 13 -9.19 -6.11 -12.73
CA GLY A 13 -10.18 -7.19 -12.54
C GLY A 13 -10.88 -7.20 -11.17
N GLU A 14 -10.92 -6.06 -10.47
CA GLU A 14 -11.51 -5.93 -9.12
C GLU A 14 -12.82 -5.12 -9.16
N SER A 15 -13.78 -5.46 -8.31
CA SER A 15 -14.90 -4.56 -8.04
C SER A 15 -14.43 -3.31 -7.29
N TYR A 16 -15.15 -2.20 -7.44
CA TYR A 16 -14.82 -0.95 -6.73
C TYR A 16 -14.63 -1.15 -5.22
N ALA A 17 -15.49 -1.95 -4.58
CA ALA A 17 -15.40 -2.20 -3.15
C ALA A 17 -14.14 -3.00 -2.77
N GLN A 18 -13.77 -4.02 -3.57
CA GLN A 18 -12.54 -4.79 -3.36
C GLN A 18 -11.32 -3.90 -3.50
N HIS A 19 -11.26 -3.13 -4.59
CA HIS A 19 -10.14 -2.23 -4.86
C HIS A 19 -10.02 -1.15 -3.79
N PHE A 20 -11.14 -0.53 -3.42
CA PHE A 20 -11.19 0.52 -2.40
C PHE A 20 -10.72 0.02 -1.04
N VAL A 21 -11.18 -1.15 -0.58
CA VAL A 21 -10.77 -1.72 0.71
C VAL A 21 -9.29 -2.11 0.68
N ALA A 22 -8.82 -2.72 -0.41
CA ALA A 22 -7.42 -3.11 -0.55
C ALA A 22 -6.48 -1.90 -0.56
N ALA A 23 -6.76 -0.91 -1.41
CA ALA A 23 -5.96 0.31 -1.54
C ALA A 23 -5.99 1.14 -0.25
N SER A 24 -7.18 1.36 0.33
CA SER A 24 -7.32 2.10 1.59
C SER A 24 -6.63 1.41 2.76
N GLY A 25 -6.73 0.08 2.87
CA GLY A 25 -6.06 -0.71 3.90
C GLY A 25 -4.54 -0.66 3.80
N PHE A 26 -4.00 -0.69 2.58
CA PHE A 26 -2.57 -0.48 2.35
C PHE A 26 -2.14 0.96 2.69
N GLY A 27 -2.87 1.96 2.19
CA GLY A 27 -2.60 3.37 2.44
C GLY A 27 -2.60 3.73 3.93
N MET A 28 -3.58 3.25 4.70
CA MET A 28 -3.61 3.48 6.16
C MET A 28 -2.37 2.92 6.87
N ARG A 29 -1.91 1.73 6.49
CA ARG A 29 -0.70 1.12 7.08
C ARG A 29 0.56 1.88 6.67
N MET A 30 0.62 2.38 5.44
CA MET A 30 1.69 3.25 4.96
C MET A 30 1.75 4.58 5.73
N THR A 31 0.60 5.23 5.92
CA THR A 31 0.49 6.45 6.73
C THR A 31 0.91 6.22 8.18
N ALA A 32 0.44 5.15 8.82
CA ALA A 32 0.83 4.80 10.18
C ALA A 32 2.35 4.56 10.30
N THR A 33 2.95 3.93 9.27
CA THR A 33 4.41 3.73 9.20
C THR A 33 5.15 5.05 9.09
N GLY A 34 4.69 5.97 8.23
CA GLY A 34 5.25 7.31 8.11
C GLY A 34 5.17 8.09 9.42
N ILE A 35 4.02 8.06 10.11
CA ILE A 35 3.84 8.68 11.43
C ILE A 35 4.83 8.09 12.44
N ALA A 36 4.97 6.76 12.49
CA ALA A 36 5.93 6.10 13.39
C ALA A 36 7.37 6.54 13.13
N CYS A 37 7.78 6.68 11.86
CA CYS A 37 9.10 7.17 11.49
C CYS A 37 9.32 8.63 11.91
N VAL A 38 8.33 9.50 11.75
CA VAL A 38 8.40 10.91 12.20
C VAL A 38 8.51 10.97 13.72
N LEU A 39 7.71 10.19 14.44
CA LEU A 39 7.79 10.12 15.89
C LEU A 39 9.14 9.57 16.37
N HIS A 40 9.71 8.58 15.67
CA HIS A 40 11.07 8.09 15.94
C HIS A 40 12.13 9.17 15.70
N ALA A 41 12.00 9.97 14.65
CA ALA A 41 12.93 11.07 14.38
C ALA A 41 12.93 12.14 15.48
N ILE A 42 11.77 12.40 16.11
CA ILE A 42 11.63 13.31 17.26
C ILE A 42 12.09 12.63 18.56
N PHE A 43 11.71 11.37 18.75
CA PHE A 43 11.99 10.57 19.93
C PHE A 43 12.74 9.29 19.53
N PRO A 44 14.09 9.32 19.47
CA PRO A 44 14.90 8.24 18.91
C PRO A 44 14.82 6.91 19.67
N PHE A 45 14.22 6.91 20.87
CA PHE A 45 13.95 5.70 21.65
C PHE A 45 12.59 5.04 21.34
N LEU A 46 11.70 5.72 20.61
CA LEU A 46 10.38 5.20 20.25
C LEU A 46 10.43 4.54 18.87
N PHE A 47 9.79 3.39 18.67
CA PHE A 47 9.70 2.72 17.35
C PHE A 47 11.03 2.33 16.67
N VAL A 48 12.10 2.13 17.44
CA VAL A 48 13.48 1.84 16.96
C VAL A 48 13.52 0.77 15.86
N GLN A 49 12.76 -0.32 16.02
CA GLN A 49 12.66 -1.39 15.00
C GLN A 49 11.35 -1.35 14.22
N THR A 50 10.31 -0.73 14.79
CA THR A 50 8.94 -0.77 14.26
C THR A 50 8.83 -0.07 12.89
N GLY A 51 9.51 1.07 12.70
CA GLY A 51 9.48 1.77 11.41
C GLY A 51 10.04 0.92 10.27
N SER A 52 11.24 0.37 10.46
CA SER A 52 11.92 -0.45 9.45
C SER A 52 11.19 -1.77 9.16
N GLU A 53 10.64 -2.42 10.20
CA GLU A 53 9.88 -3.66 10.04
C GLU A 53 8.55 -3.43 9.29
N MET A 54 7.83 -2.35 9.61
CA MET A 54 6.59 -2.01 8.89
C MET A 54 6.85 -1.65 7.42
N VAL A 55 7.93 -0.92 7.12
CA VAL A 55 8.34 -0.67 5.72
C VAL A 55 8.67 -1.98 5.00
N ARG A 56 9.43 -2.89 5.63
CA ARG A 56 9.72 -4.21 5.04
C ARG A 56 8.46 -5.00 4.74
N ARG A 57 7.48 -4.98 5.65
CA ARG A 57 6.21 -5.67 5.45
C ARG A 57 5.40 -5.07 4.30
N LEU A 58 5.27 -3.74 4.25
CA LEU A 58 4.59 -3.04 3.16
C LEU A 58 5.27 -3.31 1.81
N HIS A 59 6.60 -3.32 1.79
CA HIS A 59 7.37 -3.64 0.61
C HIS A 59 7.16 -5.10 0.16
N GLY A 60 7.17 -6.05 1.10
CA GLY A 60 6.86 -7.44 0.82
C GLY A 60 5.46 -7.62 0.23
N GLU A 61 4.44 -6.97 0.79
CA GLU A 61 3.08 -7.00 0.25
C GLU A 61 3.00 -6.44 -1.17
N MET A 62 3.71 -5.35 -1.47
CA MET A 62 3.78 -4.76 -2.81
C MET A 62 4.45 -5.70 -3.81
N VAL A 63 5.54 -6.35 -3.43
CA VAL A 63 6.28 -7.28 -4.30
C VAL A 63 5.49 -8.56 -4.55
N THR A 64 4.90 -9.17 -3.52
CA THR A 64 4.09 -10.39 -3.67
C THR A 64 2.91 -10.15 -4.59
N LYS A 65 2.17 -9.04 -4.41
CA LYS A 65 1.02 -8.72 -5.26
C LYS A 65 1.40 -8.42 -6.71
N ARG A 66 2.59 -7.88 -6.96
CA ARG A 66 3.14 -7.69 -8.31
C ARG A 66 3.54 -9.00 -8.98
N ALA A 67 4.02 -9.99 -8.21
CA ALA A 67 4.40 -11.29 -8.75
C ALA A 67 3.18 -12.13 -9.18
N ASP A 68 2.05 -11.96 -8.49
CA ASP A 68 0.79 -12.66 -8.82
C ASP A 68 0.09 -12.09 -10.07
N THR A 69 0.38 -10.83 -10.44
CA THR A 69 -0.27 -10.15 -11.57
C THR A 69 0.72 -9.92 -12.71
N LEU A 70 0.65 -10.72 -13.77
CA LEU A 70 1.48 -10.56 -14.98
C LEU A 70 1.19 -9.26 -15.79
N HIS A 71 0.30 -8.40 -15.31
CA HIS A 71 0.06 -7.03 -15.80
C HIS A 71 0.50 -6.01 -14.74
N GLN A 72 1.43 -5.13 -15.13
CA GLN A 72 2.25 -4.29 -14.25
C GLN A 72 1.54 -3.05 -13.66
N ASP A 73 0.22 -2.95 -13.75
CA ASP A 73 -0.51 -1.69 -13.49
C ASP A 73 -0.98 -1.56 -12.02
N TRP A 74 -0.27 -2.20 -11.09
CA TRP A 74 -0.58 -2.13 -9.66
C TRP A 74 -0.12 -0.78 -9.07
N VAL A 75 -0.99 0.21 -9.20
CA VAL A 75 -0.96 1.47 -8.45
C VAL A 75 -1.84 1.30 -7.22
N ILE A 76 -1.22 1.36 -6.05
CA ILE A 76 -1.89 1.55 -4.77
C ILE A 76 -2.18 3.04 -4.58
#